data_AF-A0A8S3JY15-F1
#
_entry.id   AF-A0A8S3JY15-F1
#
_cell.length_a   1.000
_cell.length_b   1.000
_cell.length_c   1.000
_cell.angle_alpha   90.00
_cell.angle_beta   90.00
_cell.angle_gamma   90.00
#
_symmetry.space_group_name_H-M   'P 1'
#
loop_
_entity.id
_entity.type
_entity.pdbx_description
1 polymer ?
#
loop_
_entity_poly.entity_id
_entity_poly.type
_entity_poly.pdbx_seq_one_letter_code
_entity_poly.pdbx_strand_id
1 'polypeptide(L)'
;TLQIPLSMKYNCPSSTTWKLAIECFFRVLKMGLVVARKHRNAFESMWTELAKAFDDFLFSKSVPPSDIPIEEIQRDEAIDCQAIELIRDDILPYANVLPEIFITKILNILNRGSIYSCAT
;
A
#
# COMPACT_ATOMS: atom_id res chain seq x y z
N THR A 1 -9.14 -0.59 12.06
CA THR A 1 -9.10 -0.95 10.62
C THR A 1 -7.70 -1.47 10.28
N LEU A 2 -7.52 -2.20 9.16
CA LEU A 2 -6.21 -2.75 8.76
C LEU A 2 -5.11 -1.69 8.59
N GLN A 3 -5.50 -0.45 8.34
CA GLN A 3 -4.57 0.68 8.22
C GLN A 3 -3.64 0.86 9.43
N ILE A 4 -4.13 0.65 10.65
CA ILE A 4 -3.36 0.91 11.88
C ILE A 4 -2.12 -0.02 11.96
N PRO A 5 -2.25 -1.35 11.86
CA PRO A 5 -1.07 -2.20 11.85
C PRO A 5 -0.17 -1.97 10.62
N LEU A 6 -0.75 -1.63 9.47
CA LEU A 6 0.02 -1.33 8.26
C LEU A 6 0.89 -0.07 8.40
N SER A 7 0.39 0.97 9.05
CA SER A 7 1.15 2.20 9.28
C SER A 7 2.23 2.01 10.33
N MET A 8 2.03 1.09 11.28
CA MET A 8 2.97 0.81 12.36
C MET A 8 4.15 -0.06 11.94
N LYS A 9 4.00 -1.00 11.00
CA LYS A 9 5.07 -1.93 10.53
C LYS A 9 5.92 -2.45 11.71
N TYR A 10 7.18 -2.01 11.82
CA TYR A 10 8.12 -2.47 12.85
C TYR A 10 7.76 -2.00 14.29
N ASN A 11 6.91 -0.99 14.41
CA ASN A 11 6.42 -0.50 15.71
C ASN A 11 5.23 -1.33 16.25
N CYS A 12 4.74 -2.33 15.50
CA CYS A 12 3.72 -3.22 16.02
C CYS A 12 4.26 -4.01 17.23
N PRO A 13 3.49 -4.19 18.32
CA PRO A 13 3.89 -5.01 19.47
C PRO A 13 4.28 -6.45 19.11
N SER A 14 3.78 -6.95 17.98
CA SER A 14 4.20 -8.20 17.36
C SER A 14 4.43 -7.97 15.88
N SER A 15 5.59 -8.40 15.38
CA SER A 15 5.99 -8.27 13.98
C SER A 15 5.07 -9.04 13.03
N THR A 16 4.42 -10.12 13.49
CA THR A 16 3.49 -10.89 12.67
C THR A 16 2.20 -10.13 12.39
N THR A 17 1.84 -9.13 13.20
CA THR A 17 0.56 -8.42 13.10
C THR A 17 0.47 -7.62 11.80
N TRP A 18 1.50 -6.84 11.45
CA TRP A 18 1.48 -6.06 10.21
C TRP A 18 1.63 -6.96 8.98
N LYS A 19 2.40 -8.07 9.09
CA LYS A 19 2.56 -9.08 8.03
C LYS A 19 1.23 -9.77 7.70
N LEU A 20 0.46 -10.16 8.72
CA LEU A 20 -0.88 -10.71 8.52
C LEU A 20 -1.86 -9.65 7.99
N ALA A 21 -1.74 -8.40 8.45
CA ALA A 21 -2.60 -7.32 7.97
C ALA A 21 -2.39 -7.03 6.48
N ILE A 22 -1.14 -7.01 5.99
CA ILE A 22 -0.85 -6.76 4.58
C ILE A 22 -1.23 -7.94 3.70
N GLU A 23 -1.04 -9.18 4.15
CA GLU A 23 -1.52 -10.36 3.43
C GLU A 23 -3.05 -10.35 3.27
N CYS A 24 -3.78 -10.06 4.35
CA CYS A 24 -5.23 -9.90 4.29
C CYS A 24 -5.63 -8.75 3.36
N PHE A 25 -4.94 -7.62 3.44
CA PHE A 25 -5.18 -6.47 2.58
C PHE A 25 -5.02 -6.82 1.10
N PHE A 26 -3.94 -7.50 0.70
CA PHE A 26 -3.73 -7.95 -0.68
C PHE A 26 -4.82 -8.92 -1.14
N ARG A 27 -5.21 -9.89 -0.30
CA ARG A 27 -6.29 -10.84 -0.63
C ARG A 27 -7.62 -10.12 -0.85
N VAL A 28 -7.96 -9.19 0.03
CA VAL A 28 -9.19 -8.39 -0.09
C VAL A 28 -9.14 -7.54 -1.35
N LEU A 29 -8.01 -6.91 -1.69
CA LEU A 29 -7.90 -6.08 -2.88
C LEU A 29 -8.05 -6.84 -4.19
N LYS A 30 -7.46 -8.05 -4.30
CA LYS A 30 -7.59 -8.90 -5.50
C LYS A 30 -9.04 -9.13 -5.91
N MET A 31 -9.95 -9.26 -4.94
CA MET A 31 -11.38 -9.45 -5.20
C MET A 31 -12.15 -8.12 -5.16
N GLY A 32 -11.82 -7.26 -4.20
CA GLY A 32 -12.52 -6.03 -3.88
C GLY A 32 -12.38 -4.95 -4.95
N LEU A 33 -11.22 -4.83 -5.61
CA LEU A 33 -11.01 -3.82 -6.66
C LEU A 33 -11.95 -4.04 -7.85
N VAL A 34 -12.15 -5.30 -8.25
CA VAL A 34 -13.07 -5.66 -9.34
C VAL A 34 -14.51 -5.26 -9.00
N VAL A 35 -14.94 -5.50 -7.76
CA VAL A 35 -16.28 -5.15 -7.28
C VAL A 35 -16.43 -3.64 -7.13
N ALA A 36 -15.46 -2.97 -6.51
CA ALA A 36 -15.48 -1.53 -6.27
C ALA A 36 -15.53 -0.72 -7.57
N ARG A 37 -14.82 -1.17 -8.63
CA ARG A 37 -14.90 -0.56 -9.96
C ARG A 37 -16.31 -0.64 -10.56
N LYS A 38 -17.01 -1.77 -10.38
CA LYS A 38 -18.37 -1.96 -10.90
C LYS A 38 -19.42 -1.13 -10.16
N HIS A 39 -19.18 -0.83 -8.89
CA HIS A 39 -20.13 -0.15 -8.00
C HIS A 39 -19.57 1.17 -7.45
N ARG A 40 -18.99 2.01 -8.33
CA ARG A 40 -18.24 3.22 -7.96
C ARG A 40 -18.91 4.11 -6.90
N ASN A 41 -20.21 4.38 -7.04
CA ASN A 41 -20.96 5.25 -6.13
C ASN A 41 -21.08 4.69 -4.70
N ALA A 42 -21.09 3.36 -4.55
CA ALA A 42 -21.19 2.72 -3.24
C ALA A 42 -19.85 2.72 -2.48
N PHE A 43 -18.73 2.96 -3.17
CA PHE A 43 -17.39 2.87 -2.63
C PHE A 43 -16.59 4.17 -2.76
N GLU A 44 -17.26 5.31 -2.94
CA GLU A 44 -16.58 6.60 -3.17
C GLU A 44 -15.62 6.97 -2.02
N SER A 45 -16.05 6.81 -0.77
CA SER A 45 -15.23 7.09 0.42
C SER A 45 -14.07 6.10 0.63
N MET A 46 -14.19 4.87 0.12
CA MET A 46 -13.18 3.82 0.27
C MET A 46 -11.89 4.18 -0.46
N TRP A 47 -11.96 4.82 -1.63
CA TRP A 47 -10.76 5.14 -2.42
C TRP A 47 -9.79 6.05 -1.68
N THR A 48 -10.30 7.01 -0.92
CA THR A 48 -9.49 7.90 -0.08
C THR A 48 -8.73 7.12 0.99
N GLU A 49 -9.43 6.21 1.70
CA GLU A 49 -8.83 5.36 2.72
C GLU A 49 -7.84 4.37 2.11
N LEU A 50 -8.11 3.87 0.90
CA LEU A 50 -7.22 2.97 0.19
C LEU A 50 -5.89 3.66 -0.18
N ALA A 51 -5.94 4.86 -0.74
CA ALA A 51 -4.73 5.62 -1.04
C ALA A 51 -3.92 5.91 0.23
N LYS A 52 -4.61 6.25 1.33
CA LYS A 52 -3.97 6.49 2.62
C LYS A 52 -3.30 5.23 3.17
N ALA A 53 -3.94 4.06 3.04
CA ALA A 53 -3.36 2.78 3.44
C ALA A 53 -2.08 2.44 2.66
N PHE A 54 -2.05 2.72 1.35
CA PHE A 54 -0.82 2.55 0.56
C PHE A 54 0.29 3.50 1.01
N ASP A 55 -0.01 4.78 1.20
CA ASP A 55 0.99 5.78 1.63
C ASP A 55 1.55 5.43 3.02
N ASP A 56 0.68 5.13 3.98
CA ASP A 56 1.05 4.78 5.35
C ASP A 56 1.90 3.48 5.41
N PHE A 57 1.61 2.52 4.53
CA PHE A 57 2.37 1.26 4.45
C PHE A 57 3.73 1.47 3.77
N LEU A 58 3.74 1.98 2.54
CA LEU A 58 4.96 2.12 1.74
C LEU A 58 5.94 3.13 2.34
N PHE A 59 5.42 4.15 3.02
CA PHE A 59 6.23 5.20 3.64
C PHE A 59 6.03 5.28 5.15
N SER A 60 5.85 4.13 5.80
CA SER A 60 5.78 4.04 7.25
C SER A 60 6.98 4.75 7.91
N LYS A 61 6.72 5.45 9.00
CA LYS A 61 7.75 6.09 9.83
C LYS A 61 8.48 5.10 10.73
N SER A 62 8.09 3.83 10.75
CA SER A 62 8.75 2.80 11.56
C SER A 62 10.11 2.48 10.96
N VAL A 63 11.14 2.51 11.81
CA VAL A 63 12.51 2.13 11.41
C VAL A 63 12.71 0.66 11.81
N PRO A 64 13.24 -0.20 10.94
CA PRO A 64 13.57 -1.57 11.31
C PRO A 64 14.58 -1.58 12.46
N PRO A 65 14.34 -2.35 13.53
CA PRO A 65 15.31 -2.59 14.60
C PRO A 65 16.66 -3.09 14.06
N SER A 66 17.76 -2.66 14.69
CA SER A 66 19.14 -2.95 14.25
C SER A 66 19.55 -4.42 14.37
N ASP A 67 18.78 -5.20 15.14
CA ASP A 67 18.97 -6.61 15.43
C ASP A 67 18.23 -7.55 14.46
N ILE A 68 17.43 -7.00 13.54
CA ILE A 68 16.74 -7.80 12.53
C ILE A 68 17.75 -8.35 11.50
N PRO A 69 17.70 -9.66 11.18
CA PRO A 69 18.53 -10.25 10.13
C PRO A 69 18.29 -9.61 8.77
N ILE A 70 19.33 -9.49 7.96
CA ILE A 70 19.22 -8.92 6.61
C ILE A 70 18.24 -9.70 5.73
N GLU A 71 18.14 -11.02 5.91
CA GLU A 71 17.18 -11.85 5.19
C GLU A 71 15.74 -11.51 5.54
N GLU A 72 15.48 -11.04 6.77
CA GLU A 72 14.15 -10.59 7.16
C GLU A 72 13.81 -9.22 6.56
N ILE A 73 14.77 -8.30 6.53
CA ILE A 73 14.61 -7.01 5.85
C ILE A 73 14.30 -7.23 4.37
N GLN A 74 15.03 -8.12 3.70
CA GLN A 74 14.77 -8.46 2.29
C GLN A 74 13.39 -9.07 2.06
N ARG A 75 12.91 -9.91 2.99
CA ARG A 75 11.54 -10.44 2.91
C ARG A 75 10.51 -9.34 3.07
N ASP A 76 10.75 -8.39 3.98
CA ASP A 76 9.84 -7.27 4.23
C ASP A 76 9.84 -6.30 3.03
N GLU A 77 10.99 -6.03 2.41
CA GLU A 77 11.11 -5.29 1.14
C GLU A 77 10.38 -5.99 -0.01
N ALA A 78 10.43 -7.33 -0.08
CA ALA A 78 9.69 -8.09 -1.09
C ALA A 78 8.16 -7.94 -0.93
N ILE A 79 7.66 -7.65 0.27
CA ILE A 79 6.24 -7.32 0.50
C ILE A 79 5.94 -5.91 -0.01
N ASP A 80 6.85 -4.96 0.20
CA ASP A 80 6.72 -3.60 -0.37
C ASP A 80 6.67 -3.64 -1.90
N CYS A 81 7.53 -4.44 -2.54
CA CYS A 81 7.49 -4.68 -3.98
C CYS A 81 6.13 -5.24 -4.44
N GLN A 82 5.54 -6.19 -3.72
CA GLN A 82 4.21 -6.73 -4.05
C GLN A 82 3.11 -5.66 -4.02
N ALA A 83 3.18 -4.68 -3.11
CA ALA A 83 2.24 -3.57 -3.10
C ALA A 83 2.39 -2.69 -4.36
N ILE A 84 3.63 -2.43 -4.79
CA ILE A 84 3.90 -1.68 -6.03
C ILE A 84 3.43 -2.46 -7.27
N GLU A 85 3.65 -3.77 -7.32
CA GLU A 85 3.15 -4.62 -8.40
C GLU A 85 1.63 -4.63 -8.47
N LEU A 86 0.94 -4.70 -7.33
CA LEU A 86 -0.52 -4.59 -7.29
C LEU A 86 -0.99 -3.23 -7.83
N ILE A 87 -0.31 -2.13 -7.47
CA ILE A 87 -0.63 -0.81 -8.05
C ILE A 87 -0.46 -0.84 -9.58
N ARG A 88 0.67 -1.38 -10.06
CA ARG A 88 1.00 -1.48 -11.49
C ARG A 88 -0.01 -2.32 -12.28
N ASP A 89 -0.40 -3.48 -11.74
CA ASP A 89 -1.13 -4.50 -12.49
C ASP A 89 -2.64 -4.40 -12.28
N ASP A 90 -3.09 -3.99 -11.08
CA ASP A 90 -4.51 -4.00 -10.71
C ASP A 90 -5.13 -2.61 -10.58
N ILE A 91 -4.35 -1.53 -10.44
CA ILE A 91 -4.88 -0.16 -10.26
C ILE A 91 -4.67 0.68 -11.52
N LEU A 92 -3.42 0.90 -11.94
CA LEU A 92 -3.08 1.80 -13.05
C LEU A 92 -3.75 1.47 -14.39
N PRO A 93 -3.93 0.19 -14.79
CA PRO A 93 -4.58 -0.14 -16.05
C PRO A 93 -6.06 0.29 -16.11
N TYR A 94 -6.65 0.59 -14.95
CA TYR A 94 -8.05 0.99 -14.80
C TYR A 94 -8.20 2.45 -14.37
N ALA A 95 -7.15 3.27 -14.48
CA ALA A 95 -7.16 4.66 -13.99
C ALA A 95 -8.31 5.51 -14.56
N ASN A 96 -8.73 5.26 -15.80
CA ASN A 96 -9.83 5.95 -16.47
C ASN A 96 -11.21 5.78 -15.82
N VAL A 97 -11.43 4.69 -15.05
CA VAL A 97 -12.71 4.41 -14.38
C VAL A 97 -12.67 4.70 -12.87
N LEU A 98 -11.50 5.05 -12.34
CA LEU A 98 -11.26 5.33 -10.93
C LEU A 98 -11.43 6.83 -10.62
N PRO A 99 -11.64 7.22 -9.35
CA PRO A 99 -11.66 8.63 -8.97
C PRO A 99 -10.32 9.32 -9.25
N GLU A 100 -10.37 10.50 -9.87
CA GLU A 100 -9.17 11.27 -10.23
C GLU A 100 -8.31 11.59 -9.01
N ILE A 101 -8.94 12.02 -7.91
CA ILE A 101 -8.26 12.31 -6.63
C ILE A 101 -7.47 11.10 -6.13
N PHE A 102 -8.01 9.89 -6.31
CA PHE A 102 -7.34 8.65 -5.91
C PHE A 102 -6.11 8.39 -6.79
N ILE A 103 -6.26 8.48 -8.11
CA ILE A 103 -5.14 8.28 -9.06
C ILE A 103 -4.03 9.29 -8.82
N THR A 104 -4.36 10.57 -8.61
CA THR A 104 -3.37 11.60 -8.29
C THR A 104 -2.57 11.26 -7.03
N LYS A 105 -3.21 10.73 -5.98
CA LYS A 105 -2.51 10.27 -4.77
C LYS A 105 -1.59 9.09 -5.05
N ILE A 106 -2.04 8.10 -5.82
CA ILE A 106 -1.22 6.95 -6.22
C ILE A 106 0.01 7.39 -7.03
N LEU A 107 -0.16 8.30 -7.98
CA LEU A 107 0.96 8.86 -8.76
C LEU A 107 1.95 9.60 -7.86
N ASN A 108 1.47 10.37 -6.87
CA ASN A 108 2.35 11.04 -5.91
C ASN A 108 3.16 10.03 -5.06
N ILE A 109 2.53 8.92 -4.63
CA ILE A 109 3.21 7.84 -3.92
C ILE A 109 4.33 7.24 -4.79
N LEU A 110 4.04 6.92 -6.05
CA LEU A 110 5.02 6.36 -6.98
C LEU A 110 6.16 7.34 -7.28
N ASN A 111 5.85 8.63 -7.47
CA ASN A 111 6.84 9.67 -7.73
C ASN A 111 7.80 9.85 -6.55
N ARG A 112 7.29 9.80 -5.32
CA ARG A 112 8.10 9.92 -4.09
C ARG A 112 9.11 8.79 -3.91
N GLY A 113 8.79 7.60 -4.43
CA GLY A 113 9.70 6.45 -4.46
C GLY A 113 10.60 6.40 -5.69
N SER A 114 10.45 7.31 -6.65
CA SER A 114 11.25 7.31 -7.87
C SER A 114 12.64 7.92 -7.62
N ILE A 115 13.64 7.49 -8.39
CA ILE A 115 15.00 8.07 -8.32
C ILE A 115 15.04 9.57 -8.66
N TYR A 116 14.00 10.08 -9.34
CA TYR A 116 13.92 11.48 -9.76
C TYR A 116 13.49 12.44 -8.63
N SER A 117 12.86 11.95 -7.57
CA SER A 117 12.46 12.80 -6.43
C SER A 117 13.61 13.14 -5.48
N CYS A 118 14.80 12.55 -5.66
CA CYS A 118 15.99 12.84 -4.85
C CYS A 118 16.90 13.93 -5.47
N ALA A 119 16.56 14.42 -6.66
CA ALA A 119 17.42 15.32 -7.45
C ALA A 119 17.02 16.81 -7.40
N THR A 120 16.20 17.23 -6.43
CA THR A 120 15.79 18.64 -6.23
C THR A 120 15.86 19.05 -4.78
#